data_AF-A0A2M7TA63-F1
#
_entry.id   AF-A0A2M7TA63-F1
#
_cell.length_a   1.000
_cell.length_b   1.000
_cell.length_c   1.000
_cell.angle_alpha   90.00
_cell.angle_beta   90.00
_cell.angle_gamma   90.00
#
_symmetry.space_group_name_H-M   'P 1'
#
loop_
_entity.id
_entity.type
_entity.pdbx_description
1 polymer ?
#
loop_
_entity_poly.entity_id
_entity_poly.type
_entity_poly.pdbx_seq_one_letter_code
_entity_poly.pdbx_strand_id
1 'polypeptide(L)' 'MAMRTTNMFWNILYAVLVVLVILALLQLLGIFSFSVALANFIYIVAVVVLVLAVIHWAGLI' A
#
# COMPACT_ATOMS: atom_id res chain seq x y z
N MET A 1 -12.34 -23.69 0.84
CA MET A 1 -12.82 -22.31 0.63
C MET A 1 -11.91 -21.25 1.27
N ALA A 2 -11.25 -21.53 2.40
CA ALA A 2 -10.31 -20.61 3.07
C ALA A 2 -9.12 -20.13 2.21
N MET A 3 -8.55 -20.98 1.36
CA MET A 3 -7.45 -20.58 0.45
C MET A 3 -7.86 -19.48 -0.55
N ARG A 4 -9.13 -19.48 -0.98
CA ARG A 4 -9.64 -18.53 -1.98
C ARG A 4 -9.86 -17.14 -1.35
N THR A 5 -10.26 -17.09 -0.09
CA THR A 5 -10.41 -15.84 0.69
C THR A 5 -9.06 -15.23 1.06
N THR A 6 -8.05 -16.04 1.41
CA THR A 6 -6.69 -15.55 1.68
C THR A 6 -6.08 -14.87 0.45
N ASN A 7 -6.21 -15.50 -0.72
CA ASN A 7 -5.73 -14.90 -1.97
C ASN A 7 -6.46 -13.59 -2.33
N MET A 8 -7.76 -13.49 -2.03
CA MET A 8 -8.53 -12.27 -2.28
C MET A 8 -8.11 -11.12 -1.36
N PHE A 9 -7.83 -11.39 -0.09
CA PHE A 9 -7.32 -10.38 0.86
C PHE A 9 -5.99 -9.79 0.39
N TRP A 10 -5.03 -10.64 0.03
CA TRP A 10 -3.71 -10.18 -0.45
C TRP A 10 -3.82 -9.40 -1.75
N ASN A 11 -4.67 -9.81 -2.68
CA ASN A 11 -4.92 -9.06 -3.90
C ASN A 11 -5.47 -7.65 -3.63
N ILE A 12 -6.40 -7.51 -2.68
CA ILE A 12 -6.91 -6.19 -2.27
C ILE A 12 -5.79 -5.35 -1.65
N LEU A 13 -4.98 -5.97 -0.77
CA LEU A 13 -3.87 -5.29 -0.10
C LEU A 13 -2.80 -4.80 -1.09
N TYR A 14 -2.47 -5.61 -2.09
CA TYR A 14 -1.59 -5.19 -3.19
C TYR A 14 -2.19 -4.08 -4.04
N ALA A 15 -3.49 -4.12 -4.34
CA ALA A 15 -4.16 -3.05 -5.08
C ALA A 15 -4.13 -1.73 -4.31
N VAL A 16 -4.38 -1.75 -3.00
CA VAL A 16 -4.28 -0.58 -2.12
C VAL A 16 -2.84 -0.04 -2.12
N LEU A 17 -1.84 -0.91 -2.00
CA LEU A 17 -0.43 -0.51 -2.04
C LEU A 17 -0.09 0.24 -3.34
N VAL A 18 -0.54 -0.27 -4.48
CA VAL A 18 -0.32 0.39 -5.79
C VAL A 18 -0.94 1.79 -5.81
N VAL A 19 -2.17 1.94 -5.32
CA VAL A 19 -2.83 3.25 -5.25
C VAL A 19 -2.05 4.22 -4.36
N LEU A 20 -1.60 3.78 -3.19
CA LEU A 20 -0.82 4.63 -2.27
C LEU A 20 0.52 5.07 -2.90
N VAL A 21 1.20 4.17 -3.61
CA VAL A 21 2.45 4.48 -4.33
C VAL A 21 2.19 5.50 -5.44
N ILE A 22 1.13 5.33 -6.24
CA ILE A 22 0.77 6.31 -7.28
C ILE A 22 0.49 7.68 -6.65
N LEU A 23 -0.31 7.75 -5.59
CA LEU A 23 -0.59 9.01 -4.91
C LEU A 23 0.68 9.69 -4.39
N ALA A 24 1.60 8.92 -3.80
CA ALA A 24 2.89 9.43 -3.35
C ALA A 24 3.72 9.97 -4.52
N LEU A 25 3.78 9.26 -5.66
CA LEU A 25 4.52 9.70 -6.85
C LEU A 25 3.92 10.98 -7.45
N LEU A 26 2.59 11.06 -7.57
CA LEU A 26 1.92 12.26 -8.08
C LEU A 26 2.17 13.47 -7.17
N GLN A 27 2.23 13.26 -5.86
CA GLN A 27 2.59 14.30 -4.90
C GLN A 27 4.08 14.72 -5.03
N LEU A 28 5.00 13.77 -5.22
CA LEU A 28 6.42 14.05 -5.47
C LEU A 28 6.65 14.83 -6.77
N LEU A 29 5.86 14.56 -7.81
CA LEU A 29 5.88 15.28 -9.08
C LEU A 29 5.18 16.66 -9.01
N GLY A 30 4.61 17.01 -7.85
CA GLY A 30 3.93 18.30 -7.65
C GLY A 30 2.61 18.45 -8.40
N ILE A 31 2.00 17.35 -8.86
CA ILE A 31 0.72 17.37 -9.61
C ILE A 31 -0.43 17.80 -8.69
N PHE A 32 -0.36 17.46 -7.40
CA PHE A 32 -1.23 17.97 -6.36
C PHE A 32 -0.48 18.01 -5.02
N SER A 33 -1.03 18.69 -4.03
CA SER A 33 -0.49 18.74 -2.67
C SER A 33 -1.55 18.36 -1.65
N PHE A 34 -1.25 17.39 -0.79
CA PHE A 34 -2.04 17.10 0.40
C PHE A 34 -1.59 17.98 1.57
N SER A 35 -2.46 18.11 2.58
CA SER A 35 -2.02 18.64 3.87
C SER A 35 -0.91 17.77 4.46
N VAL A 36 0.01 18.37 5.21
CA VAL A 36 1.16 17.68 5.80
C VAL A 36 0.74 16.46 6.63
N ALA A 37 -0.33 16.59 7.41
CA ALA A 37 -0.86 15.50 8.22
C ALA A 37 -1.35 14.32 7.37
N LEU A 38 -2.08 14.59 6.29
CA LEU A 38 -2.62 13.55 5.41
C LEU A 38 -1.51 12.85 4.62
N ALA A 39 -0.52 13.61 4.13
CA ALA A 39 0.63 13.05 3.46
C ALA A 39 1.40 12.08 4.37
N ASN A 40 1.69 12.50 5.60
CA ASN A 40 2.37 11.65 6.59
C ASN A 40 1.57 10.39 6.93
N PHE A 41 0.25 10.50 7.08
CA PHE A 41 -0.59 9.32 7.29
C PHE A 41 -0.52 8.34 6.12
N ILE A 42 -0.62 8.83 4.88
CA ILE A 42 -0.50 8.00 3.67
C ILE A 42 0.86 7.31 3.61
N TYR A 43 1.95 8.04 3.90
CA TYR A 43 3.29 7.47 3.89
C TYR A 43 3.46 6.35 4.93
N ILE A 44 2.98 6.55 6.16
CA ILE A 44 3.05 5.53 7.22
C ILE A 44 2.28 4.27 6.79
N VAL A 45 1.05 4.43 6.30
CA VAL A 45 0.23 3.30 5.84
C VAL A 45 0.90 2.58 4.67
N ALA A 46 1.44 3.33 3.70
CA ALA A 46 2.14 2.75 2.56
C ALA A 46 3.34 1.90 2.99
N VAL A 47 4.14 2.38 3.94
CA VAL A 47 5.29 1.63 4.49
C VAL A 47 4.83 0.36 5.19
N VAL A 48 3.81 0.42 6.04
CA VAL A 48 3.29 -0.76 6.76
C VAL A 48 2.78 -1.81 5.76
N VAL A 49 1.99 -1.39 4.78
CA VAL A 49 1.44 -2.27 3.74
C VAL A 49 2.56 -2.84 2.87
N LEU A 50 3.58 -2.05 2.54
CA LEU A 50 4.76 -2.50 1.79
C LEU A 50 5.53 -3.57 2.56
N VAL A 51 5.74 -3.39 3.87
CA VAL A 51 6.40 -4.40 4.71
C VAL A 51 5.60 -5.70 4.72
N LEU A 52 4.28 -5.64 4.94
CA LEU A 52 3.42 -6.82 4.89
C LEU A 52 3.47 -7.53 3.52
N ALA A 53 3.42 -6.75 2.44
CA ALA A 53 3.52 -7.24 1.08
C ALA A 53 4.86 -7.96 0.81
N VAL A 54 5.97 -7.41 1.31
CA VAL A 54 7.31 -8.01 1.19
C VAL A 54 7.41 -9.30 2.00
N ILE A 55 6.89 -9.33 3.23
CA ILE A 55 6.90 -10.53 4.08
C ILE A 55 6.09 -11.67 3.43
N HIS A 56 4.89 -11.36 2.91
CA HIS A 56 4.09 -12.32 2.16
C HIS A 56 4.79 -12.77 0.87
N TRP A 57 5.44 -11.87 0.14
CA TRP A 57 6.19 -12.23 -1.07
C TRP A 57 7.41 -13.11 -0.77
N ALA A 58 8.05 -12.93 0.38
CA ALA A 58 9.14 -13.78 0.86
C ALA A 58 8.66 -15.18 1.33
N GLY A 59 7.35 -15.45 1.29
CA GLY A 59 6.77 -16.73 1.70
C GLY A 59 6.83 -16.98 3.20
N LEU A 60 6.96 -15.92 4.01
CA LEU A 60 7.04 -16.02 5.48
C LEU A 60 5.66 -16.14 6.15
N ILE A 61 4.58 -15.91 5.39
CA ILE A 61 3.15 -15.99 5.77
C ILE A 61 2.34 -16.32 4.51
#